data_AF-A0A645BR20-F1
#
_entry.id   AF-A0A645BR20-F1
#
_cell.length_a   1.000
_cell.length_b   1.000
_cell.length_c   1.000
_cell.angle_alpha   90.00
_cell.angle_beta   90.00
_cell.angle_gamma   90.00
#
_symmetry.space_group_name_H-M   'P 1'
#
loop_
_entity.id
_entity.type
_entity.pdbx_description
1 polymer ?
#
loop_
_entity_poly.entity_id
_entity_poly.type
_entity_poly.pdbx_seq_one_letter_code
_entity_poly.pdbx_strand_id
1 'polypeptide(L)'
;MAIPVDEMKNTDFAAIGRRVLGSNQGTVTSYGVLYPTGNSPEQVYNGEQFPEYHWRADDAATVTLESGDYHSGINYEYLYLPCWEAEIEKAVNRLGLQSPHPCATHLDCESMSEQVYRLFTEEYPLSEHLYTLNSLARSYMGFDKQARDDFHAIIEMVQPKTPQDVAVLADNFYEFTVIPGLKTPTDYGRHMIIDSGHYDFDENLEEYIDFKGYGEHRIQSENGSFTDYGYIAYRGCTPAVEELLRQKDSQSMEMGGMHL
;
A
#
# COMPACT_ATOMS: atom_id res chain seq x y z
N MET A 1 4.01 -12.07 -28.88
CA MET A 1 2.95 -12.22 -29.92
C MET A 1 2.29 -13.57 -29.72
N ALA A 2 0.97 -13.60 -29.60
CA ALA A 2 0.21 -14.86 -29.56
C ALA A 2 -0.18 -15.25 -31.00
N ILE A 3 0.01 -16.52 -31.37
CA ILE A 3 -0.38 -17.05 -32.68
C ILE A 3 -1.88 -17.43 -32.62
N PRO A 4 -2.71 -17.03 -33.61
CA PRO A 4 -4.11 -17.42 -33.71
C PRO A 4 -4.29 -18.95 -33.77
N VAL A 5 -5.35 -19.46 -33.14
CA VAL A 5 -5.61 -20.92 -32.99
C VAL A 5 -5.68 -21.66 -34.32
N ASP A 6 -6.23 -21.03 -35.36
CA ASP A 6 -6.35 -21.63 -36.70
C ASP A 6 -4.99 -21.73 -37.42
N GLU A 7 -4.08 -20.79 -37.14
CA GLU A 7 -2.71 -20.83 -37.65
C GLU A 7 -1.89 -21.89 -36.89
N MET A 8 -2.14 -22.05 -35.59
CA MET A 8 -1.53 -23.09 -34.76
C MET A 8 -1.86 -24.51 -35.25
N LYS A 9 -3.10 -24.76 -35.64
CA LYS A 9 -3.53 -26.08 -36.16
C LYS A 9 -2.89 -26.45 -37.49
N ASN A 10 -2.47 -25.46 -38.27
CA ASN A 10 -1.89 -25.65 -39.60
C ASN A 10 -0.35 -25.55 -39.62
N THR A 11 0.27 -25.32 -38.46
CA THR A 11 1.72 -25.17 -38.35
C THR A 11 2.38 -26.49 -37.97
N ASP A 12 3.30 -26.99 -38.81
CA ASP A 12 4.15 -28.14 -38.47
C ASP A 12 5.32 -27.70 -37.58
N PHE A 13 5.05 -27.63 -36.27
CA PHE A 13 6.06 -27.28 -35.26
C PHE A 13 7.24 -28.26 -35.23
N ALA A 14 7.05 -29.51 -35.65
CA ALA A 14 8.14 -30.49 -35.67
C ALA A 14 9.11 -30.22 -36.82
N ALA A 15 8.60 -29.83 -38.00
CA ALA A 15 9.43 -29.37 -39.11
C ALA A 15 10.18 -28.08 -38.77
N ILE A 16 9.52 -27.13 -38.11
CA ILE A 16 10.15 -25.89 -37.62
C ILE A 16 11.25 -26.24 -36.61
N GLY A 17 10.95 -27.05 -35.59
CA GLY A 17 11.93 -27.48 -34.59
C GLY A 17 13.16 -28.15 -35.20
N ARG A 18 12.97 -29.08 -36.16
CA ARG A 18 14.08 -29.71 -36.90
C ARG A 18 14.90 -28.70 -37.70
N ARG A 19 14.26 -27.71 -38.33
CA ARG A 19 14.94 -26.66 -39.09
C ARG A 19 15.79 -25.76 -38.19
N VAL A 20 15.28 -25.41 -37.01
CA VAL A 20 15.99 -24.57 -36.04
C VAL A 20 17.12 -25.37 -35.38
N LEU A 21 16.95 -26.66 -35.09
CA LEU A 21 18.03 -27.52 -34.59
C LEU A 21 19.13 -27.75 -35.64
N GLY A 22 18.74 -27.88 -36.91
CA GLY A 22 19.66 -28.06 -38.03
C GLY A 22 20.42 -26.79 -38.45
N SER A 23 20.05 -25.62 -37.93
CA SER A 23 20.75 -24.36 -38.25
C SER A 23 22.09 -24.21 -37.51
N ASN A 24 22.43 -25.12 -36.58
CA ASN A 24 23.61 -25.07 -35.70
C ASN A 24 23.77 -23.77 -34.90
N GLN A 25 22.71 -22.97 -34.79
CA GLN A 25 22.75 -21.74 -34.01
C GLN A 25 22.45 -21.98 -32.53
N GLY A 26 21.86 -23.13 -32.16
CA GLY A 26 21.54 -23.45 -30.77
C GLY A 26 22.54 -24.40 -30.10
N THR A 27 22.71 -24.25 -28.78
CA THR A 27 23.50 -25.14 -27.92
C THR A 27 22.57 -26.07 -27.15
N VAL A 28 22.74 -27.39 -27.30
CA VAL A 28 22.01 -28.39 -26.52
C VAL A 28 22.66 -28.54 -25.14
N THR A 29 21.85 -28.41 -24.08
CA THR A 29 22.26 -28.59 -22.69
C THR A 29 21.44 -29.69 -22.01
N SER A 30 21.80 -30.08 -20.79
CA SER A 30 21.00 -31.01 -19.97
C SER A 30 19.61 -30.45 -19.60
N TYR A 31 19.37 -29.15 -19.79
CA TYR A 31 18.12 -28.47 -19.42
C TYR A 31 17.28 -28.05 -20.64
N GLY A 32 17.72 -28.33 -21.87
CA GLY A 32 17.04 -27.93 -23.10
C GLY A 32 17.99 -27.35 -24.14
N VAL A 33 17.42 -26.75 -25.20
CA VAL A 33 18.17 -26.16 -26.31
C VAL A 33 18.16 -24.64 -26.19
N LEU A 34 19.34 -24.04 -26.04
CA LEU A 34 19.53 -22.59 -25.97
C LEU A 34 19.77 -22.03 -27.38
N TYR A 35 19.00 -21.03 -27.78
CA TYR A 35 19.26 -20.28 -29.01
C TYR A 35 19.72 -18.86 -28.66
N PRO A 36 20.85 -18.37 -29.20
CA PRO A 36 21.26 -16.99 -29.04
C PRO A 36 20.25 -16.10 -29.78
N THR A 37 19.52 -15.28 -29.02
CA THR A 37 18.55 -14.31 -29.56
C THR A 37 19.20 -13.05 -30.13
N GLY A 38 20.53 -12.97 -30.16
CA GLY A 38 21.27 -11.75 -30.50
C GLY A 38 21.40 -10.77 -29.33
N ASN A 39 20.82 -11.10 -28.18
CA ASN A 39 21.02 -10.35 -26.93
C ASN A 39 22.40 -10.69 -26.36
N SER A 40 23.22 -9.68 -26.10
CA SER A 40 24.44 -9.83 -25.29
C SER A 40 24.04 -9.76 -23.82
N PRO A 41 24.25 -10.81 -23.01
CA PRO A 41 24.01 -10.71 -21.57
C PRO A 41 24.91 -9.62 -20.99
N GLU A 42 24.31 -8.70 -20.26
CA GLU A 42 25.03 -7.65 -19.53
C GLU A 42 25.39 -8.15 -18.13
N GLN A 43 26.64 -7.95 -17.72
CA GLN A 43 27.07 -8.24 -16.36
C GLN A 43 26.57 -7.13 -15.44
N VAL A 44 25.40 -7.35 -14.83
CA VAL A 44 24.78 -6.40 -13.88
C VAL A 44 25.17 -6.66 -12.43
N TYR A 45 25.65 -7.87 -12.10
CA TYR A 45 26.14 -8.21 -10.76
C TYR A 45 27.62 -7.87 -10.64
N ASN A 46 27.98 -7.01 -9.69
CA ASN A 46 29.37 -6.57 -9.52
C ASN A 46 30.20 -7.47 -8.58
N GLY A 47 29.63 -8.57 -8.08
CA GLY A 47 30.29 -9.48 -7.14
C GLY A 47 30.04 -9.16 -5.67
N GLU A 48 29.35 -8.06 -5.38
CA GLU A 48 29.06 -7.61 -4.01
C GLU A 48 27.57 -7.34 -3.82
N GLN A 49 26.99 -6.36 -4.52
CA GLN A 49 25.58 -5.97 -4.42
C GLN A 49 24.71 -6.73 -5.43
N PHE A 50 23.59 -7.29 -4.96
CA PHE A 50 22.63 -7.92 -5.85
C PHE A 50 21.89 -6.87 -6.68
N PRO A 51 21.69 -7.09 -8.00
CA PRO A 51 20.82 -6.23 -8.79
C PRO A 51 19.38 -6.32 -8.28
N GLU A 52 18.57 -5.30 -8.60
CA GLU A 52 17.14 -5.33 -8.33
C GLU A 52 16.50 -6.58 -8.94
N TYR A 53 15.69 -7.27 -8.13
CA TYR A 53 15.12 -8.56 -8.47
C TYR A 53 13.83 -8.79 -7.68
N HIS A 54 12.69 -8.47 -8.32
CA HIS A 54 11.35 -8.75 -7.79
C HIS A 54 11.02 -10.24 -7.89
N TRP A 55 11.58 -11.00 -6.98
CA TRP A 55 11.41 -12.46 -6.92
C TRP A 55 10.12 -12.87 -6.22
N ARG A 56 9.54 -11.96 -5.45
CA ARG A 56 8.22 -12.05 -4.83
C ARG A 56 7.23 -11.18 -5.59
N ALA A 57 6.00 -11.66 -5.68
CA ALA A 57 4.89 -10.95 -6.34
C ALA A 57 4.05 -10.15 -5.34
N ASP A 58 4.37 -10.27 -4.06
CA ASP A 58 3.59 -9.82 -2.91
C ASP A 58 4.35 -8.81 -2.05
N ASP A 59 5.35 -8.12 -2.61
CA ASP A 59 5.97 -7.00 -1.93
C ASP A 59 5.05 -5.78 -2.02
N ALA A 60 4.75 -5.15 -0.88
CA ALA A 60 3.91 -3.96 -0.80
C ALA A 60 4.67 -2.68 -1.18
N ALA A 61 5.98 -2.64 -0.95
CA ALA A 61 6.84 -1.52 -1.30
C ALA A 61 8.28 -1.97 -1.54
N THR A 62 9.01 -1.23 -2.38
CA THR A 62 10.47 -1.39 -2.55
C THR A 62 11.17 -0.12 -2.07
N VAL A 63 12.20 -0.29 -1.25
CA VAL A 63 13.08 0.81 -0.81
C VAL A 63 14.48 0.57 -1.35
N THR A 64 14.99 1.55 -2.08
CA THR A 64 16.41 1.60 -2.46
C THR A 64 17.17 2.37 -1.40
N LEU A 65 18.24 1.77 -0.86
CA LEU A 65 19.21 2.41 0.02
C LEU A 65 20.49 2.69 -0.77
N GLU A 66 20.94 3.94 -0.77
CA GLU A 66 22.15 4.38 -1.46
C GLU A 66 23.19 4.89 -0.47
N SER A 67 24.45 4.48 -0.64
CA SER A 67 25.57 4.97 0.16
C SER A 67 26.79 5.21 -0.72
N GLY A 68 27.64 6.15 -0.29
CA GLY A 68 28.84 6.56 -1.03
C GLY A 68 28.66 7.90 -1.74
N ASP A 69 29.63 8.26 -2.56
CA ASP A 69 29.63 9.51 -3.32
C ASP A 69 30.19 9.32 -4.72
N TYR A 70 30.16 10.39 -5.52
CA TYR A 70 30.65 10.36 -6.89
C TYR A 70 32.15 9.99 -7.02
N HIS A 71 32.95 10.18 -5.96
CA HIS A 71 34.40 9.89 -5.99
C HIS A 71 34.71 8.45 -5.60
N SER A 72 33.94 7.89 -4.67
CA SER A 72 34.11 6.54 -4.11
C SER A 72 33.24 5.48 -4.80
N GLY A 73 32.27 5.92 -5.60
CA GLY A 73 31.23 5.07 -6.18
C GLY A 73 30.00 5.02 -5.28
N ILE A 74 28.82 4.89 -5.89
CA ILE A 74 27.56 4.73 -5.17
C ILE A 74 27.26 3.23 -5.10
N ASN A 75 27.03 2.74 -3.89
CA ASN A 75 26.57 1.39 -3.60
C ASN A 75 25.07 1.42 -3.31
N TYR A 76 24.37 0.39 -3.78
CA TYR A 76 22.92 0.28 -3.68
C TYR A 76 22.53 -1.02 -3.01
N GLU A 77 21.49 -0.98 -2.19
CA GLU A 77 20.82 -2.15 -1.66
C GLU A 77 19.30 -1.98 -1.79
N TYR A 78 18.61 -3.09 -2.06
CA TYR A 78 17.17 -3.10 -2.24
C TYR A 78 16.50 -3.83 -1.07
N LEU A 79 15.47 -3.20 -0.52
CA LEU A 79 14.61 -3.77 0.51
C LEU A 79 13.21 -3.94 -0.06
N TYR A 80 12.74 -5.18 -0.04
CA TYR A 80 11.41 -5.56 -0.48
C TYR A 80 10.51 -5.70 0.75
N LEU A 81 9.62 -4.74 0.97
CA LEU A 81 8.80 -4.65 2.17
C LEU A 81 7.43 -5.31 1.96
N PRO A 82 6.87 -5.97 2.99
CA PRO A 82 7.46 -6.14 4.31
C PRO A 82 8.58 -7.20 4.34
N CYS A 83 9.66 -6.91 5.06
CA CYS A 83 10.78 -7.84 5.27
C CYS A 83 11.06 -8.07 6.76
N TRP A 84 11.94 -9.03 7.04
CA TRP A 84 12.43 -9.28 8.38
C TRP A 84 13.43 -8.18 8.77
N GLU A 85 13.47 -7.79 10.04
CA GLU A 85 14.42 -6.74 10.49
C GLU A 85 15.87 -7.11 10.19
N ALA A 86 16.22 -8.40 10.30
CA ALA A 86 17.53 -8.91 9.92
C ALA A 86 17.87 -8.70 8.42
N GLU A 87 16.88 -8.55 7.53
CA GLU A 87 17.11 -8.22 6.12
C GLU A 87 17.51 -6.74 5.96
N ILE A 88 16.87 -5.84 6.72
CA ILE A 88 17.26 -4.42 6.82
C ILE A 88 18.69 -4.31 7.34
N GLU A 89 19.00 -4.98 8.45
CA GLU A 89 20.35 -4.99 9.03
C GLU A 89 21.39 -5.52 8.04
N LYS A 90 21.07 -6.59 7.30
CA LYS A 90 21.98 -7.15 6.29
C LYS A 90 22.24 -6.19 5.14
N ALA A 91 21.20 -5.50 4.64
CA ALA A 91 21.36 -4.48 3.60
C ALA A 91 22.29 -3.35 4.08
N VAL A 92 22.03 -2.81 5.27
CA VAL A 92 22.86 -1.77 5.90
C VAL A 92 24.32 -2.23 6.06
N ASN A 93 24.54 -3.47 6.53
CA ASN A 93 25.88 -4.03 6.69
C ASN A 93 26.61 -4.23 5.35
N ARG A 94 25.91 -4.61 4.28
CA ARG A 94 26.50 -4.74 2.92
C ARG A 94 26.91 -3.38 2.35
N LEU A 95 26.23 -2.30 2.74
CA LEU A 95 26.66 -0.93 2.45
C LEU A 95 27.85 -0.47 3.32
N GLY A 96 28.33 -1.28 4.26
CA GLY A 96 29.42 -0.93 5.18
C GLY A 96 28.98 0.05 6.28
N LEU A 97 27.68 0.16 6.55
CA LEU A 97 27.09 1.09 7.50
C LEU A 97 26.67 0.37 8.79
N GLN A 98 26.43 1.15 9.85
CA GLN A 98 25.91 0.64 11.14
C GLN A 98 24.41 0.90 11.32
N SER A 99 23.83 1.77 10.50
CA SER A 99 22.41 2.11 10.52
C SER A 99 21.99 2.67 9.14
N PRO A 100 20.69 2.72 8.82
CA PRO A 100 20.20 3.27 7.56
C PRO A 100 20.26 4.81 7.48
N HIS A 101 20.37 5.53 8.60
CA HIS A 101 20.35 7.00 8.67
C HIS A 101 21.23 7.74 7.62
N PRO A 102 22.49 7.34 7.35
CA PRO A 102 23.32 8.03 6.37
C PRO A 102 23.00 7.66 4.90
N CYS A 103 22.05 6.76 4.65
CA CYS A 103 21.65 6.40 3.30
C CYS A 103 20.77 7.50 2.68
N ALA A 104 20.99 7.79 1.39
CA ALA A 104 19.91 8.32 0.58
C ALA A 104 18.91 7.20 0.28
N THR A 105 17.64 7.55 0.13
CA THR A 105 16.55 6.57 0.06
C THR A 105 15.56 6.92 -1.03
N HIS A 106 15.11 5.91 -1.77
CA HIS A 106 14.01 6.03 -2.72
C HIS A 106 12.93 5.01 -2.39
N LEU A 107 11.67 5.44 -2.39
CA LEU A 107 10.50 4.61 -2.10
C LEU A 107 9.69 4.41 -3.38
N ASP A 108 9.45 3.14 -3.73
CA ASP A 108 8.46 2.75 -4.71
C ASP A 108 7.32 2.00 -4.02
N CYS A 109 6.11 2.55 -4.06
CA CYS A 109 4.91 1.95 -3.48
C CYS A 109 3.65 2.46 -4.19
N GLU A 110 3.10 1.67 -5.11
CA GLU A 110 1.91 2.04 -5.89
C GLU A 110 0.63 2.13 -5.05
N SER A 111 0.53 1.36 -3.96
CA SER A 111 -0.70 1.28 -3.16
C SER A 111 -0.86 2.38 -2.11
N MET A 112 0.13 3.26 -1.97
CA MET A 112 0.15 4.29 -0.92
C MET A 112 -0.51 5.58 -1.41
N SER A 113 -1.31 6.23 -0.56
CA SER A 113 -1.85 7.56 -0.88
C SER A 113 -0.75 8.63 -0.88
N GLU A 114 -0.94 9.71 -1.63
CA GLU A 114 0.03 10.81 -1.72
C GLU A 114 0.36 11.40 -0.35
N GLN A 115 -0.65 11.56 0.51
CA GLN A 115 -0.46 12.07 1.87
C GLN A 115 0.50 11.19 2.69
N VAL A 116 0.31 9.86 2.65
CA VAL A 116 1.20 8.94 3.37
C VAL A 116 2.59 8.92 2.74
N TYR A 117 2.68 8.92 1.41
CA TYR A 117 3.95 8.93 0.71
C TYR A 117 4.81 10.14 1.11
N ARG A 118 4.22 11.35 1.11
CA ARG A 118 4.90 12.59 1.48
C ARG A 118 5.42 12.59 2.92
N LEU A 119 4.69 11.98 3.87
CA LEU A 119 5.17 11.81 5.25
C LEU A 119 6.47 11.02 5.33
N PHE A 120 6.64 9.98 4.50
CA PHE A 120 7.84 9.15 4.49
C PHE A 120 8.97 9.68 3.62
N THR A 121 8.71 10.56 2.64
CA THR A 121 9.74 10.99 1.67
C THR A 121 10.09 12.48 1.71
N GLU A 122 9.13 13.35 2.03
CA GLU A 122 9.31 14.81 1.98
C GLU A 122 9.38 15.43 3.38
N GLU A 123 8.53 14.98 4.29
CA GLU A 123 8.39 15.59 5.62
C GLU A 123 9.35 14.98 6.63
N TYR A 124 9.57 13.66 6.55
CA TYR A 124 10.50 12.93 7.39
C TYR A 124 11.49 12.13 6.54
N PRO A 125 12.75 12.00 6.97
CA PRO A 125 13.70 11.15 6.26
C PRO A 125 13.29 9.68 6.36
N LEU A 126 13.02 9.03 5.23
CA LEU A 126 12.65 7.60 5.20
C LEU A 126 13.68 6.71 5.92
N SER A 127 14.96 7.05 5.84
CA SER A 127 16.03 6.31 6.52
C SER A 127 15.85 6.22 8.04
N GLU A 128 15.21 7.21 8.67
CA GLU A 128 14.90 7.23 10.12
C GLU A 128 13.61 6.47 10.46
N HIS A 129 12.71 6.31 9.48
CA HIS A 129 11.38 5.71 9.64
C HIS A 129 11.21 4.37 8.91
N LEU A 130 12.31 3.75 8.47
CA LEU A 130 12.30 2.54 7.66
C LEU A 130 11.59 1.36 8.35
N TYR A 131 11.76 1.20 9.67
CA TYR A 131 11.07 0.17 10.44
C TYR A 131 9.57 0.44 10.57
N THR A 132 9.18 1.72 10.69
CA THR A 132 7.77 2.13 10.68
C THR A 132 7.13 1.87 9.32
N LEU A 133 7.83 2.17 8.22
CA LEU A 133 7.38 1.82 6.88
C LEU A 133 7.25 0.29 6.72
N ASN A 134 8.21 -0.48 7.22
CA ASN A 134 8.16 -1.93 7.17
C ASN A 134 6.95 -2.50 7.93
N SER A 135 6.58 -1.94 9.08
CA SER A 135 5.35 -2.30 9.79
C SER A 135 4.10 -1.91 9.01
N LEU A 136 4.06 -0.70 8.44
CA LEU A 136 2.95 -0.26 7.60
C LEU A 136 2.76 -1.18 6.38
N ALA A 137 3.85 -1.59 5.73
CA ALA A 137 3.82 -2.53 4.60
C ALA A 137 3.21 -3.89 4.99
N ARG A 138 3.39 -4.36 6.24
CA ARG A 138 2.70 -5.56 6.75
C ARG A 138 1.20 -5.37 6.84
N SER A 139 0.74 -4.19 7.26
CA SER A 139 -0.68 -3.87 7.31
C SER A 139 -1.29 -3.82 5.90
N TYR A 140 -0.61 -3.20 4.94
CA TYR A 140 -1.02 -3.19 3.52
C TYR A 140 -1.17 -4.59 2.93
N MET A 141 -0.30 -5.54 3.31
CA MET A 141 -0.40 -6.94 2.88
C MET A 141 -1.66 -7.65 3.38
N GLY A 142 -2.20 -7.22 4.53
CA GLY A 142 -3.46 -7.73 5.06
C GLY A 142 -4.70 -7.09 4.45
N PHE A 143 -4.56 -5.97 3.74
CA PHE A 143 -5.68 -5.22 3.21
C PHE A 143 -6.10 -5.71 1.82
N ASP A 144 -7.37 -6.06 1.69
CA ASP A 144 -8.00 -6.12 0.38
C ASP A 144 -8.16 -4.70 -0.20
N LYS A 145 -8.80 -4.59 -1.37
CA LYS A 145 -8.99 -3.29 -2.02
C LYS A 145 -9.87 -2.36 -1.17
N GLN A 146 -10.95 -2.87 -0.59
CA GLN A 146 -11.89 -2.04 0.18
C GLN A 146 -11.25 -1.55 1.47
N ALA A 147 -10.55 -2.42 2.20
CA ALA A 147 -9.83 -2.05 3.41
C ALA A 147 -8.75 -0.99 3.15
N ARG A 148 -8.09 -1.02 1.98
CA ARG A 148 -7.16 0.04 1.57
C ARG A 148 -7.85 1.37 1.34
N ASP A 149 -8.94 1.37 0.57
CA ASP A 149 -9.71 2.58 0.27
C ASP A 149 -10.26 3.21 1.57
N ASP A 150 -10.76 2.38 2.47
CA ASP A 150 -11.24 2.80 3.79
C ASP A 150 -10.11 3.34 4.68
N PHE A 151 -8.93 2.70 4.65
CA PHE A 151 -7.76 3.18 5.40
C PHE A 151 -7.33 4.56 4.93
N HIS A 152 -7.27 4.79 3.62
CA HIS A 152 -6.97 6.11 3.07
C HIS A 152 -8.03 7.16 3.43
N ALA A 153 -9.30 6.78 3.47
CA ALA A 153 -10.37 7.67 3.94
C ALA A 153 -10.18 8.09 5.41
N ILE A 154 -9.68 7.20 6.27
CA ILE A 154 -9.35 7.53 7.66
C ILE A 154 -8.12 8.43 7.72
N ILE A 155 -7.08 8.18 6.92
CA ILE A 155 -5.90 9.04 6.87
C ILE A 155 -6.28 10.48 6.50
N GLU A 156 -7.17 10.65 5.53
CA GLU A 156 -7.73 11.95 5.12
C GLU A 156 -8.57 12.60 6.24
N MET A 157 -9.34 11.80 6.97
CA MET A 157 -10.13 12.27 8.10
C MET A 157 -9.26 12.70 9.28
N VAL A 158 -8.27 11.90 9.66
CA VAL A 158 -7.46 12.08 10.89
C VAL A 158 -6.32 13.06 10.66
N GLN A 159 -5.78 13.12 9.45
CA GLN A 159 -4.62 13.92 9.07
C GLN A 159 -3.41 13.68 10.00
N PRO A 160 -2.88 12.43 10.03
CA PRO A 160 -1.71 12.10 10.83
C PRO A 160 -0.51 12.98 10.45
N LYS A 161 0.34 13.28 11.44
CA LYS A 161 1.46 14.23 11.28
C LYS A 161 2.80 13.54 11.21
N THR A 162 2.88 12.29 11.67
CA THR A 162 4.12 11.53 11.68
C THR A 162 3.94 10.17 11.03
N PRO A 163 5.01 9.56 10.50
CA PRO A 163 5.01 8.16 10.08
C PRO A 163 4.47 7.20 11.16
N GLN A 164 4.74 7.46 12.43
CA GLN A 164 4.26 6.66 13.56
C GLN A 164 2.74 6.76 13.72
N ASP A 165 2.15 7.94 13.53
CA ASP A 165 0.70 8.13 13.59
C ASP A 165 0.01 7.28 12.51
N VAL A 166 0.57 7.27 11.29
CA VAL A 166 0.06 6.43 10.19
C VAL A 166 0.09 4.95 10.56
N ALA A 167 1.20 4.48 11.14
CA ALA A 167 1.32 3.09 11.56
C ALA A 167 0.32 2.74 12.68
N VAL A 168 0.12 3.63 13.65
CA VAL A 168 -0.89 3.47 14.71
C VAL A 168 -2.30 3.36 14.12
N LEU A 169 -2.64 4.20 13.13
CA LEU A 169 -3.93 4.13 12.45
C LEU A 169 -4.08 2.83 11.65
N ALA A 170 -3.03 2.36 10.98
CA ALA A 170 -3.05 1.12 10.23
C ALA A 170 -3.26 -0.10 11.15
N ASP A 171 -2.56 -0.13 12.28
CA ASP A 171 -2.65 -1.22 13.27
C ASP A 171 -4.01 -1.28 13.97
N ASN A 172 -4.72 -0.16 14.06
CA ASN A 172 -6.02 -0.05 14.73
C ASN A 172 -7.16 0.29 13.76
N PHE A 173 -6.95 0.10 12.46
CA PHE A 173 -7.90 0.46 11.42
C PHE A 173 -9.28 -0.20 11.62
N TYR A 174 -9.30 -1.43 12.15
CA TYR A 174 -10.53 -2.19 12.44
C TYR A 174 -11.42 -1.56 13.52
N GLU A 175 -10.91 -0.59 14.28
CA GLU A 175 -11.69 0.16 15.27
C GLU A 175 -12.57 1.23 14.61
N PHE A 176 -12.38 1.51 13.33
CA PHE A 176 -13.19 2.43 12.56
C PHE A 176 -14.28 1.70 11.79
N THR A 177 -15.43 2.35 11.68
CA THR A 177 -16.49 1.99 10.74
C THR A 177 -16.45 2.99 9.60
N VAL A 178 -16.19 2.52 8.39
CA VAL A 178 -16.24 3.31 7.15
C VAL A 178 -17.38 2.79 6.30
N ILE A 179 -18.26 3.69 5.87
CA ILE A 179 -19.38 3.37 4.98
C ILE A 179 -19.30 4.30 3.77
N PRO A 180 -18.80 3.79 2.63
CA PRO A 180 -18.56 4.60 1.46
C PRO A 180 -19.81 5.29 0.91
N GLY A 181 -19.65 6.51 0.41
CA GLY A 181 -20.69 7.20 -0.38
C GLY A 181 -21.87 7.80 0.40
N LEU A 182 -22.01 7.53 1.70
CA LEU A 182 -23.05 8.17 2.52
C LEU A 182 -22.75 9.65 2.78
N LYS A 183 -23.77 10.50 2.63
CA LYS A 183 -23.63 11.97 2.77
C LYS A 183 -24.61 12.62 3.72
N THR A 184 -25.69 11.93 4.10
CA THR A 184 -26.73 12.53 4.96
C THR A 184 -27.15 11.60 6.09
N PRO A 185 -27.67 12.13 7.21
CA PRO A 185 -28.23 11.31 8.29
C PRO A 185 -29.34 10.38 7.82
N THR A 186 -30.14 10.81 6.83
CA THR A 186 -31.20 9.98 6.24
C THR A 186 -30.60 8.74 5.55
N ASP A 187 -29.55 8.93 4.74
CA ASP A 187 -28.89 7.82 4.04
C ASP A 187 -28.24 6.86 5.04
N TYR A 188 -27.62 7.39 6.10
CA TYR A 188 -27.05 6.56 7.17
C TYR A 188 -28.12 5.77 7.92
N GLY A 189 -29.24 6.41 8.27
CA GLY A 189 -30.35 5.72 8.92
C GLY A 189 -30.94 4.62 8.05
N ARG A 190 -31.11 4.87 6.75
CA ARG A 190 -31.54 3.85 5.77
C ARG A 190 -30.54 2.70 5.71
N HIS A 191 -29.26 3.01 5.52
CA HIS A 191 -28.21 2.00 5.47
C HIS A 191 -28.21 1.12 6.72
N MET A 192 -28.30 1.73 7.91
CA MET A 192 -28.28 0.99 9.17
C MET A 192 -29.50 0.07 9.37
N ILE A 193 -30.66 0.43 8.83
CA ILE A 193 -31.88 -0.36 9.00
C ILE A 193 -32.04 -1.42 7.89
N ILE A 194 -31.71 -1.06 6.65
CA ILE A 194 -32.00 -1.86 5.46
C ILE A 194 -30.75 -2.64 5.00
N ASP A 195 -29.61 -1.95 4.86
CA ASP A 195 -28.44 -2.49 4.16
C ASP A 195 -27.43 -3.16 5.10
N SER A 196 -27.44 -2.82 6.39
CA SER A 196 -26.47 -3.30 7.38
C SER A 196 -26.60 -4.81 7.67
N GLY A 197 -27.72 -5.41 7.30
CA GLY A 197 -28.05 -6.81 7.62
C GLY A 197 -28.33 -7.05 9.12
N HIS A 198 -28.46 -6.01 9.94
CA HIS A 198 -28.76 -6.15 11.36
C HIS A 198 -30.23 -6.44 11.67
N TYR A 199 -31.14 -6.10 10.76
CA TYR A 199 -32.58 -6.22 10.95
C TYR A 199 -33.22 -6.99 9.80
N ASP A 200 -34.24 -7.78 10.11
CA ASP A 200 -35.15 -8.32 9.10
C ASP A 200 -36.14 -7.21 8.73
N PHE A 201 -35.93 -6.60 7.57
CA PHE A 201 -36.63 -5.40 7.15
C PHE A 201 -37.81 -5.74 6.22
N ASP A 202 -39.02 -5.39 6.64
CA ASP A 202 -40.21 -5.42 5.79
C ASP A 202 -40.34 -4.11 5.02
N GLU A 203 -40.21 -4.16 3.69
CA GLU A 203 -40.32 -3.00 2.79
C GLU A 203 -41.64 -2.23 2.96
N ASN A 204 -42.72 -2.88 3.42
CA ASN A 204 -43.99 -2.21 3.69
C ASN A 204 -43.93 -1.23 4.87
N LEU A 205 -42.88 -1.30 5.69
CA LEU A 205 -42.67 -0.41 6.83
C LEU A 205 -41.87 0.85 6.48
N GLU A 206 -41.30 0.93 5.27
CA GLU A 206 -40.36 2.00 4.90
C GLU A 206 -40.96 3.41 5.09
N GLU A 207 -42.20 3.62 4.64
CA GLU A 207 -42.87 4.92 4.73
C GLU A 207 -43.19 5.36 6.18
N TYR A 208 -43.13 4.43 7.14
CA TYR A 208 -43.46 4.67 8.54
C TYR A 208 -42.22 4.88 9.42
N ILE A 209 -41.02 4.71 8.87
CA ILE A 209 -39.77 4.77 9.63
C ILE A 209 -39.12 6.14 9.47
N ASP A 210 -38.82 6.78 10.60
CA ASP A 210 -38.03 8.01 10.65
C ASP A 210 -36.53 7.69 10.53
N PHE A 211 -36.08 7.45 9.30
CA PHE A 211 -34.67 7.19 9.00
C PHE A 211 -33.76 8.35 9.40
N LYS A 212 -34.23 9.59 9.21
CA LYS A 212 -33.45 10.78 9.53
C LYS A 212 -33.23 10.88 11.04
N GLY A 213 -34.29 10.79 11.83
CA GLY A 213 -34.19 10.88 13.30
C GLY A 213 -33.34 9.74 13.88
N TYR A 214 -33.50 8.52 13.37
CA TYR A 214 -32.63 7.39 13.76
C TYR A 214 -31.16 7.63 13.41
N GLY A 215 -30.90 8.09 12.17
CA GLY A 215 -29.55 8.41 11.71
C GLY A 215 -28.90 9.52 12.53
N GLU A 216 -29.59 10.63 12.78
CA GLU A 216 -29.09 11.76 13.59
C GLU A 216 -28.72 11.30 15.01
N HIS A 217 -29.60 10.56 15.68
CA HIS A 217 -29.34 10.03 17.01
C HIS A 217 -28.10 9.12 17.04
N ARG A 218 -27.99 8.23 16.04
CA ARG A 218 -26.89 7.27 15.98
C ARG A 218 -25.55 7.94 15.69
N ILE A 219 -25.52 8.88 14.74
CA ILE A 219 -24.33 9.67 14.42
C ILE A 219 -23.80 10.39 15.67
N GLN A 220 -24.70 11.01 16.44
CA GLN A 220 -24.34 11.69 17.68
C GLN A 220 -23.77 10.72 18.72
N SER A 221 -24.35 9.51 18.86
CA SER A 221 -23.88 8.51 19.81
C SER A 221 -22.52 7.90 19.45
N GLU A 222 -22.20 7.82 18.17
CA GLU A 222 -20.97 7.21 17.65
C GLU A 222 -19.87 8.24 17.38
N ASN A 223 -20.16 9.52 17.60
CA ASN A 223 -19.28 10.64 17.27
C ASN A 223 -18.75 10.57 15.82
N GLY A 224 -19.59 10.08 14.90
CA GLY A 224 -19.22 9.89 13.51
C GLY A 224 -19.37 11.15 12.67
N SER A 225 -18.73 11.15 11.50
CA SER A 225 -18.65 12.31 10.61
C SER A 225 -18.84 11.90 9.15
N PHE A 226 -19.48 12.78 8.37
CA PHE A 226 -19.49 12.66 6.91
C PHE A 226 -18.24 13.31 6.33
N THR A 227 -17.59 12.58 5.42
CA THR A 227 -16.40 13.00 4.69
C THR A 227 -16.64 12.89 3.19
N ASP A 228 -15.66 13.31 2.38
CA ASP A 228 -15.73 13.12 0.94
C ASP A 228 -15.75 11.63 0.52
N TYR A 229 -15.28 10.74 1.40
CA TYR A 229 -15.25 9.30 1.18
C TYR A 229 -16.50 8.56 1.70
N GLY A 230 -17.31 9.19 2.56
CA GLY A 230 -18.52 8.58 3.11
C GLY A 230 -18.70 8.88 4.60
N TYR A 231 -19.43 8.03 5.29
CA TYR A 231 -19.55 8.11 6.75
C TYR A 231 -18.40 7.38 7.44
N ILE A 232 -17.75 8.03 8.39
CA ILE A 232 -16.66 7.44 9.19
C ILE A 232 -16.97 7.65 10.68
N ALA A 233 -16.84 6.59 11.47
CA ALA A 233 -16.97 6.65 12.92
C ALA A 233 -15.86 5.83 13.58
N TYR A 234 -15.25 6.36 14.64
CA TYR A 234 -14.33 5.62 15.48
C TYR A 234 -15.11 4.96 16.62
N ARG A 235 -15.02 3.64 16.74
CA ARG A 235 -15.72 2.83 17.76
C ARG A 235 -14.75 2.07 18.68
N GLY A 236 -13.47 2.38 18.59
CA GLY A 236 -12.41 1.78 19.42
C GLY A 236 -12.24 2.42 20.78
N CYS A 237 -11.21 1.96 21.49
CA CYS A 237 -10.79 2.52 22.77
C CYS A 237 -9.25 2.60 22.88
N THR A 238 -8.53 2.51 21.75
CA THR A 238 -7.09 2.67 21.72
C THR A 238 -6.71 4.12 22.05
N PRO A 239 -6.00 4.38 23.18
CA PRO A 239 -5.73 5.74 23.64
C PRO A 239 -4.90 6.57 22.64
N ALA A 240 -4.01 5.91 21.89
CA ALA A 240 -3.20 6.56 20.87
C ALA A 240 -4.07 7.10 19.72
N VAL A 241 -5.10 6.36 19.31
CA VAL A 241 -6.03 6.80 18.25
C VAL A 241 -6.93 7.94 18.75
N GLU A 242 -7.44 7.83 19.98
CA GLU A 242 -8.23 8.89 20.62
C GLU A 242 -7.45 10.22 20.70
N GLU A 243 -6.16 10.15 21.04
CA GLU A 243 -5.29 11.33 21.09
C GLU A 243 -5.15 11.98 19.71
N LEU A 244 -4.94 11.18 18.65
CA LEU A 244 -4.84 11.69 17.28
C LEU A 244 -6.13 12.41 16.84
N LEU A 245 -7.29 11.82 17.15
CA LEU A 245 -8.60 12.41 16.86
C LEU A 245 -8.79 13.73 17.61
N ARG A 246 -8.41 13.79 18.90
CA ARG A 246 -8.52 15.02 19.70
C ARG A 246 -7.63 16.15 19.18
N GLN A 247 -6.40 15.83 18.75
CA GLN A 247 -5.48 16.82 18.21
C GLN A 247 -6.02 17.47 16.94
N LYS A 248 -6.65 16.69 16.06
CA LYS A 248 -7.34 17.21 14.87
C LYS A 248 -8.45 18.20 15.24
N ASP A 249 -9.31 17.85 16.20
CA ASP A 249 -10.43 18.71 16.60
C ASP A 249 -9.93 20.05 17.15
N SER A 250 -8.88 20.06 17.96
CA SER A 250 -8.30 21.30 18.50
C SER A 250 -7.80 22.26 17.40
N GLN A 251 -7.21 21.73 16.32
CA GLN A 251 -6.72 22.56 15.21
C GLN A 251 -7.84 23.11 14.34
N SER A 252 -8.93 22.35 14.17
CA SER A 252 -10.11 22.84 13.45
C SER A 252 -10.74 24.06 14.15
N MET A 253 -10.67 24.11 15.49
CA MET A 253 -11.15 25.23 16.28
C MET A 253 -10.23 26.46 16.21
N GLU A 254 -8.91 26.29 16.15
CA GLU A 254 -7.95 27.39 16.05
C GLU A 254 -8.00 28.11 14.68
N MET A 255 -8.19 27.37 13.59
CA MET A 255 -8.28 27.94 12.22
C MET A 255 -9.58 28.71 11.96
N GLY A 256 -10.64 28.49 12.75
CA GLY A 256 -11.90 29.24 12.69
C GLY A 256 -11.92 30.53 13.51
N GLY A 257 -10.89 30.78 14.33
CA GLY A 257 -10.87 31.87 15.32
C GLY A 257 -10.22 33.19 14.88
N MET A 258 -9.68 33.29 13.65
CA MET A 258 -8.98 34.49 13.16
C MET A 258 -9.72 35.20 12.02
N HIS A 259 -10.91 35.70 12.30
CA HIS A 259 -11.51 36.81 11.54
C HIS A 259 -12.13 37.82 12.51
N LEU A 260 -11.33 38.82 12.92
CA LEU A 260 -11.78 40.11 13.43
C LEU A 260 -10.92 41.22 12.82
#